data_AF-A0AAN4FA38-F1
#
_entry.id   AF-A0AAN4FA38-F1
#
_cell.length_a   1.000
_cell.length_b   1.000
_cell.length_c   1.000
_cell.angle_alpha   90.00
_cell.angle_beta   90.00
_cell.angle_gamma   90.00
#
_symmetry.space_group_name_H-M   'P 1'
#
loop_
_entity.id
_entity.type
_entity.pdbx_description
1 polymer ?
#
loop_
_entity_poly.entity_id
_entity_poly.type
_entity_poly.pdbx_seq_one_letter_code
_entity_poly.pdbx_strand_id
1 'polypeptide(L)'
;MMTLKHFLDRPLWAAAAGYDFNYMDCMSYTANAYDHAFSLLFNSLRILPETEVGELHLWILSFIAAVVGIAVWPFIFWLVAVVVWFKCKTYRRKYFLGDGMTDIAKMNIEKWTKECEKKWRKKK
;
A
#
# COMPACT_ATOMS: atom_id res chain seq x y z
N MET A 1 14.58 -9.93 11.58
CA MET A 1 14.04 -8.75 12.30
C MET A 1 13.17 -7.97 11.34
N MET A 2 11.90 -7.70 11.70
CA MET A 2 11.03 -6.84 10.89
C MET A 2 11.53 -5.39 10.96
N THR A 3 11.39 -4.66 9.86
CA THR A 3 11.87 -3.28 9.73
C THR A 3 10.87 -2.46 8.93
N LEU A 4 11.02 -1.13 8.94
CA LEU A 4 10.16 -0.21 8.22
C LEU A 4 9.98 -0.59 6.73
N LYS A 5 11.02 -1.14 6.08
CA LYS A 5 10.92 -1.60 4.68
C LYS A 5 9.80 -2.64 4.47
N HIS A 6 9.64 -3.55 5.44
CA HIS A 6 8.61 -4.59 5.41
C HIS A 6 7.22 -3.98 5.68
N PHE A 7 7.16 -3.01 6.59
CA PHE A 7 5.94 -2.26 6.86
C PHE A 7 5.46 -1.46 5.64
N LEU A 8 6.39 -0.83 4.90
CA LEU A 8 6.07 -0.10 3.67
C LEU A 8 5.60 -1.01 2.51
N ASP A 9 6.07 -2.26 2.43
CA ASP A 9 5.59 -3.24 1.43
C ASP A 9 4.18 -3.75 1.78
N ARG A 10 3.97 -4.25 3.01
CA ARG A 10 2.67 -4.72 3.50
C ARG A 10 2.46 -4.43 4.99
N PRO A 11 1.78 -3.32 5.35
CA PRO A 11 1.69 -2.89 6.75
C PRO A 11 0.90 -3.87 7.62
N LEU A 12 -0.15 -4.50 7.09
CA LEU A 12 -0.94 -5.49 7.82
C LEU A 12 -0.16 -6.77 8.15
N TRP A 13 0.69 -7.23 7.21
CA TRP A 13 1.50 -8.44 7.38
C TRP A 13 2.69 -8.17 8.29
N ALA A 14 3.30 -6.98 8.19
CA ALA A 14 4.30 -6.53 9.15
C ALA A 14 3.71 -6.45 10.58
N ALA A 15 2.52 -5.88 10.73
CA ALA A 15 1.81 -5.80 12.02
C ALA A 15 1.46 -7.20 12.58
N ALA A 16 1.04 -8.13 11.72
CA ALA A 16 0.77 -9.52 12.10
C ALA A 16 2.05 -10.29 12.47
N ALA A 17 3.18 -9.96 11.83
CA ALA A 17 4.49 -10.56 12.12
C ALA A 17 5.18 -9.96 13.36
N GLY A 18 4.53 -9.04 14.08
CA GLY A 18 5.06 -8.45 15.31
C GLY A 18 5.91 -7.19 15.12
N TYR A 19 5.85 -6.52 13.96
CA TYR A 19 6.46 -5.20 13.81
C TYR A 19 5.78 -4.19 14.74
N ASP A 20 6.57 -3.47 15.53
CA ASP A 20 6.06 -2.45 16.44
C ASP A 20 5.89 -1.12 15.70
N PHE A 21 4.70 -0.95 15.11
CA PHE A 21 4.38 0.23 14.31
C PHE A 21 3.84 1.38 15.16
N ASN A 22 4.19 2.60 14.76
CA ASN A 22 3.62 3.84 15.25
C ASN A 22 2.79 4.54 14.17
N TYR A 23 2.07 5.60 14.56
CA TYR A 23 1.30 6.43 13.62
C TYR A 23 2.19 7.04 12.52
N MET A 24 3.42 7.42 12.85
CA MET A 24 4.42 7.91 11.88
C MET A 24 4.74 6.88 10.79
N ASP A 25 4.79 5.58 11.12
CA ASP A 25 5.01 4.52 10.13
C ASP A 25 3.81 4.40 9.18
N CYS A 26 2.59 4.54 9.72
CA CYS A 26 1.36 4.55 8.94
C CYS A 26 1.32 5.75 7.98
N MET A 27 1.73 6.94 8.46
CA MET A 27 1.86 8.13 7.61
C MET A 27 2.92 7.93 6.53
N SER A 28 4.06 7.33 6.87
CA SER A 28 5.13 7.03 5.92
C SER A 28 4.66 6.06 4.83
N TYR A 29 3.87 5.05 5.19
CA TYR A 29 3.22 4.15 4.23
C TYR A 29 2.26 4.91 3.31
N THR A 30 1.37 5.75 3.85
CA THR A 30 0.42 6.51 3.04
C THR A 30 1.07 7.58 2.16
N ALA A 31 2.19 8.15 2.61
CA ALA A 31 3.00 9.07 1.81
C ALA A 31 3.71 8.31 0.69
N ASN A 32 4.29 7.14 0.98
CA ASN A 32 4.88 6.27 -0.05
C ASN A 32 3.85 5.79 -1.08
N ALA A 33 2.59 5.62 -0.67
CA ALA A 33 1.50 5.28 -1.58
C ALA A 33 1.13 6.40 -2.57
N TYR A 34 1.63 7.63 -2.38
CA TYR A 34 1.41 8.73 -3.31
C TYR A 34 2.00 8.44 -4.70
N ASP A 35 3.09 7.68 -4.78
CA ASP A 35 3.72 7.26 -6.04
C ASP A 35 2.75 6.44 -6.94
N HIS A 36 1.78 5.76 -6.33
CA HIS A 36 0.73 5.07 -7.09
C HIS A 36 -0.18 6.03 -7.87
N ALA A 37 -0.47 7.22 -7.33
CA ALA A 37 -1.30 8.21 -8.02
C ALA A 37 -0.61 8.71 -9.30
N PHE A 38 0.70 8.97 -9.24
CA PHE A 38 1.50 9.31 -10.42
C PHE A 38 1.60 8.15 -11.40
N SER A 39 1.83 6.93 -10.91
CA SER A 39 1.89 5.73 -11.75
C SER A 39 0.58 5.50 -12.52
N LEU A 40 -0.56 5.73 -11.88
CA LEU A 40 -1.89 5.66 -12.52
C LEU A 40 -2.05 6.74 -13.61
N LEU A 41 -1.62 7.98 -13.33
CA LEU A 41 -1.65 9.06 -14.32
C LEU A 41 -0.78 8.73 -15.54
N PHE A 42 0.47 8.31 -15.33
CA PHE A 42 1.39 7.96 -16.42
C PHE A 42 0.91 6.74 -17.22
N ASN A 43 0.34 5.73 -16.55
CA ASN A 43 -0.26 4.59 -17.25
C ASN A 43 -1.48 5.02 -18.07
N SER A 44 -2.35 5.88 -17.53
CA SER A 44 -3.50 6.42 -18.25
C SER A 44 -3.08 7.20 -19.50
N LEU A 45 -2.03 8.02 -19.41
CA LEU A 45 -1.44 8.72 -20.56
C LEU A 45 -0.84 7.77 -21.60
N ARG A 46 -0.26 6.65 -21.16
CA ARG A 46 0.33 5.65 -22.05
C ARG A 46 -0.72 4.85 -22.83
N ILE A 47 -1.91 4.67 -22.28
CA ILE A 47 -3.04 3.92 -22.89
C ILE A 47 -3.86 4.82 -23.84
N LEU A 48 -3.73 6.14 -23.71
CA LEU A 48 -4.40 7.14 -24.56
C LEU A 48 -4.30 6.85 -26.08
N PRO A 49 -3.13 6.50 -26.67
CA PRO A 49 -3.02 6.27 -28.11
C PRO A 49 -3.76 5.00 -28.58
N GLU A 50 -4.10 4.09 -27.67
CA GLU A 50 -4.77 2.82 -27.95
C GLU A 50 -6.28 2.89 -27.67
N THR A 51 -6.78 4.02 -27.16
CA THR A 51 -8.18 4.16 -26.72
C THR A 51 -9.10 4.48 -27.90
N GLU A 52 -10.13 3.65 -28.13
CA GLU A 52 -11.14 3.90 -29.16
C GLU A 52 -12.03 5.11 -28.79
N VAL A 53 -12.54 5.82 -29.81
CA VAL A 53 -13.38 7.03 -29.64
C VAL A 53 -14.63 6.75 -28.79
N GLY A 54 -15.14 5.51 -28.81
CA GLY A 54 -16.25 5.06 -27.98
C GLY A 54 -15.95 5.01 -26.48
N GLU A 55 -14.71 4.73 -26.07
CA GLU A 55 -14.30 4.61 -24.66
C GLU A 55 -13.69 5.89 -24.08
N LEU A 56 -13.54 6.92 -24.91
CA LEU A 56 -12.90 8.19 -24.57
C LEU A 56 -13.52 8.86 -23.34
N HIS A 57 -14.84 8.71 -23.14
CA HIS A 57 -15.55 9.28 -22.00
C HIS A 57 -15.14 8.66 -20.66
N LEU A 58 -14.92 7.33 -20.60
CA LEU A 58 -14.43 6.64 -19.42
C LEU A 58 -12.96 6.99 -19.15
N TRP A 59 -12.17 7.16 -20.21
CA TRP A 59 -10.78 7.60 -20.10
C TRP A 59 -10.69 9.01 -19.51
N ILE A 60 -11.48 9.97 -19.99
CA ILE A 60 -11.51 11.35 -19.46
C ILE A 60 -11.90 11.37 -17.98
N LEU A 61 -12.94 10.63 -17.59
CA LEU A 61 -13.35 10.54 -16.18
C LEU A 61 -12.23 9.98 -15.29
N SER A 62 -11.56 8.91 -15.76
CA SER A 62 -10.44 8.30 -15.03
C SER A 62 -9.25 9.25 -14.92
N PHE A 63 -8.97 10.01 -15.98
CA PHE A 63 -7.91 11.01 -16.01
C PHE A 63 -8.18 12.15 -15.03
N ILE A 64 -9.40 12.71 -15.03
CA ILE A 64 -9.81 13.73 -14.07
C ILE A 64 -9.70 13.20 -12.63
N ALA A 65 -10.17 11.99 -12.37
CA ALA A 65 -10.06 11.36 -11.05
C ALA A 65 -8.59 11.19 -10.61
N ALA A 66 -7.69 10.83 -11.52
CA ALA A 66 -6.26 10.73 -11.23
C ALA A 66 -5.64 12.09 -10.89
N VAL A 67 -5.94 13.14 -11.66
CA VAL A 67 -5.46 14.51 -11.40
C VAL A 67 -5.98 15.05 -10.07
N VAL A 68 -7.28 14.89 -9.79
CA VAL A 68 -7.89 15.27 -8.51
C VAL A 68 -7.26 14.48 -7.37
N GLY A 69 -7.02 13.17 -7.56
CA GLY A 69 -6.33 12.32 -6.61
C GLY A 69 -4.95 12.84 -6.26
N ILE A 70 -4.14 13.22 -7.26
CA ILE A 70 -2.81 13.81 -7.05
C ILE A 70 -2.89 15.12 -6.27
N ALA A 71 -3.81 16.01 -6.63
CA ALA A 71 -3.97 17.30 -5.96
C ALA A 71 -4.46 17.16 -4.51
N VAL A 72 -5.38 16.23 -4.25
CA VAL A 72 -6.03 16.06 -2.93
C VAL A 72 -5.16 15.22 -1.98
N TRP A 73 -4.36 14.27 -2.47
CA TRP A 73 -3.60 13.33 -1.64
C TRP A 73 -2.72 14.01 -0.57
N PRO A 74 -1.95 15.08 -0.85
CA PRO A 74 -1.16 15.80 0.16
C PRO A 74 -1.99 16.37 1.31
N PHE A 75 -3.29 16.61 1.11
CA PHE A 75 -4.19 17.15 2.13
C PHE A 75 -4.89 16.08 2.95
N ILE A 76 -5.03 14.84 2.43
CA ILE A 76 -5.80 13.77 3.08
C ILE A 76 -4.95 12.60 3.57
N PHE A 77 -3.67 12.49 3.18
CA PHE A 77 -2.86 11.30 3.47
C PHE A 77 -2.78 10.98 4.99
N TRP A 78 -2.73 12.00 5.84
CA TRP A 78 -2.72 11.84 7.30
C TRP A 78 -4.04 11.22 7.82
N LEU A 79 -5.19 11.60 7.25
CA LEU A 79 -6.48 10.95 7.58
C LEU A 79 -6.49 9.48 7.13
N VAL A 80 -5.95 9.19 5.94
CA VAL A 80 -5.81 7.81 5.47
C VAL A 80 -4.90 7.00 6.40
N ALA A 81 -3.86 7.62 6.96
CA ALA A 81 -2.94 6.97 7.90
C ALA A 81 -3.66 6.53 9.19
N VAL A 82 -4.66 7.29 9.65
CA VAL A 82 -5.51 6.90 10.79
C VAL A 82 -6.25 5.60 10.50
N VAL A 83 -6.82 5.45 9.29
CA VAL A 83 -7.52 4.22 8.88
C VAL A 83 -6.54 3.04 8.83
N VAL A 84 -5.36 3.24 8.24
CA VAL A 84 -4.31 2.21 8.21
C VAL A 84 -3.90 1.81 9.62
N TRP A 85 -3.78 2.77 10.54
CA TRP A 85 -3.43 2.52 11.94
C TRP A 85 -4.47 1.64 12.64
N PHE A 86 -5.77 1.95 12.50
CA PHE A 86 -6.84 1.11 13.06
C PHE A 86 -6.83 -0.32 12.49
N LYS A 87 -6.63 -0.47 11.17
CA LYS A 87 -6.52 -1.79 10.55
C LYS A 87 -5.30 -2.57 11.07
N CYS A 88 -4.12 -1.94 11.14
CA CYS A 88 -2.91 -2.57 11.67
C CYS A 88 -3.09 -2.98 13.13
N LYS A 89 -3.73 -2.15 13.95
CA LYS A 89 -4.03 -2.47 15.36
C LYS A 89 -4.99 -3.65 15.49
N THR A 90 -5.95 -3.77 14.59
CA THR A 90 -6.88 -4.91 14.54
C THR A 90 -6.18 -6.19 14.11
N TYR A 91 -5.34 -6.12 13.08
CA TYR A 91 -4.57 -7.26 12.58
C TYR A 91 -3.52 -7.74 13.60
N ARG A 92 -2.79 -6.84 14.25
CA ARG A 92 -1.85 -7.19 15.33
C ARG A 92 -2.58 -7.89 16.48
N ARG A 93 -3.74 -7.38 16.89
CA ARG A 93 -4.54 -8.03 17.94
C ARG A 93 -5.02 -9.42 17.54
N LYS A 94 -5.43 -9.61 16.28
CA LYS A 94 -5.94 -10.89 15.80
C LYS A 94 -4.84 -11.93 15.59
N TYR A 95 -3.75 -11.56 14.93
CA TYR A 95 -2.73 -12.49 14.44
C TYR A 95 -1.46 -12.53 15.27
N PHE A 96 -1.09 -11.47 15.98
CA PHE A 96 0.14 -11.45 16.78
C PHE A 96 -0.11 -11.69 18.27
N LEU A 97 -1.13 -11.02 18.83
CA LEU A 97 -1.46 -11.10 20.26
C LEU A 97 -2.58 -12.12 20.56
N GLY A 98 -3.30 -12.57 19.54
CA GLY A 98 -4.42 -13.49 19.66
C GLY A 98 -4.13 -14.83 18.99
N ASP A 99 -5.13 -15.71 19.01
CA ASP A 99 -5.04 -17.08 18.48
C ASP A 99 -5.39 -17.19 16.99
N GLY A 100 -5.41 -16.05 16.27
CA GLY A 100 -5.75 -16.02 14.84
C GLY A 100 -4.60 -16.44 13.93
N MET A 101 -3.43 -16.73 14.48
CA MET A 101 -2.23 -17.13 13.72
C MET A 101 -2.28 -18.60 13.34
N THR A 102 -2.90 -18.90 12.20
CA THR A 102 -2.87 -20.25 11.65
C THR A 102 -1.50 -20.58 11.05
N ASP A 103 -1.16 -21.87 10.93
CA ASP A 103 0.07 -22.32 10.28
C ASP A 103 0.20 -21.81 8.84
N ILE A 104 -0.95 -21.70 8.13
CA ILE A 104 -1.03 -21.13 6.79
C ILE A 104 -0.66 -19.65 6.80
N ALA A 105 -1.18 -18.88 7.76
CA ALA A 105 -0.85 -17.46 7.90
C ALA A 105 0.64 -17.25 8.18
N LYS A 106 1.22 -18.08 9.06
CA LYS A 106 2.65 -18.07 9.37
C LYS A 106 3.50 -18.39 8.13
N MET A 107 3.16 -19.45 7.40
CA MET A 107 3.85 -19.82 6.16
C MET A 107 3.79 -18.70 5.10
N ASN A 108 2.63 -18.04 4.97
CA ASN A 108 2.46 -16.92 4.05
C ASN A 108 3.32 -15.70 4.44
N ILE A 109 3.39 -15.38 5.73
CA ILE A 109 4.24 -14.30 6.25
C ILE A 109 5.72 -14.61 6.00
N GLU A 110 6.15 -15.84 6.23
CA GLU A 110 7.54 -16.26 5.96
C GLU A 110 7.89 -16.17 4.48
N LYS A 111 7.01 -16.67 3.60
CA LYS A 111 7.19 -16.59 2.15
C LYS A 111 7.27 -15.15 1.69
N TRP A 112 6.36 -14.31 2.15
CA TRP A 112 6.36 -12.88 1.87
C TRP A 112 7.63 -12.19 2.30
N THR A 113 8.12 -12.48 3.52
CA THR A 113 9.33 -11.84 4.05
C THR A 113 10.51 -12.09 3.11
N LYS A 114 10.68 -13.34 2.64
CA LYS A 114 11.70 -13.71 1.65
C LYS A 114 11.51 -13.00 0.30
N GLU A 115 10.28 -12.89 -0.18
CA GLU A 115 9.96 -12.16 -1.42
C GLU A 115 10.25 -10.66 -1.30
N CYS A 116 9.90 -10.04 -0.18
CA CYS A 116 10.15 -8.65 0.12
C CYS A 116 11.66 -8.35 0.12
N GLU A 117 12.47 -9.20 0.76
CA GLU A 117 13.93 -9.06 0.73
C GLU A 117 14.49 -9.19 -0.69
N LYS A 118 13.99 -10.14 -1.48
CA LYS A 118 14.41 -10.32 -2.88
C LYS A 118 14.08 -9.10 -3.74
N LYS A 119 12.88 -8.51 -3.58
CA LYS A 119 12.48 -7.27 -4.29
C LYS A 119 13.43 -6.12 -3.97
N TRP A 120 13.75 -5.93 -2.68
CA TRP A 120 14.62 -4.83 -2.27
C TRP A 120 16.07 -5.00 -2.68
N ARG A 121 16.59 -6.24 -2.73
CA ARG A 121 17.92 -6.52 -3.29
C ARG A 121 18.02 -6.18 -4.78
N LYS A 122 16.94 -6.33 -5.55
CA LYS A 122 16.91 -6.00 -6.99
C LYS A 122 16.74 -4.51 -7.28
N LYS A 123 16.22 -3.74 -6.32
CA LYS A 123 16.07 -2.27 -6.42
C LYS A 123 17.35 -1.50 -6.08
N LYS A 124 18.37 -2.19 -5.56
CA LYS A 124 19.65 -1.62 -5.13
C LYS A 124 20.70 -1.84 -6.21
#